data_AF-A0A419JCR0-F1
#
_entry.id   AF-A0A419JCR0-F1
#
_cell.length_a   1.000
_cell.length_b   1.000
_cell.length_c   1.000
_cell.angle_alpha   90.00
_cell.angle_beta   90.00
_cell.angle_gamma   90.00
#
_symmetry.space_group_name_H-M   'P 1'
#
loop_
_entity.id
_entity.type
_entity.pdbx_description
1 polymer ?
#
loop_
_entity_poly.entity_id
_entity_poly.type
_entity_poly.pdbx_seq_one_letter_code
_entity_poly.pdbx_strand_id
1 'polypeptide(L)'
;METFQRLWRNEYFKTVITIILIIAIVFGFWLGFQAALGTEYPALAVASTSMLPTLNVGDLIIVQHVDPAYLNANYTTGDIVVFKHPVTGKLIVHRAVKKELRNDVYWITTHGDNNPPGADENFPEQNLVGKVIVKIPFVGNFALLLHSQGNVYLLIFLIILIFIIILTFPFTTEDESEPVKEEKQTEKRKRLFGKIDVKTVYVLILNLLIISFAIFSLWGAFTFWQPGADPPQAVTIRGMYPDLQYHESFKSSHNYVNGTILSQGFLTYKIDDCLLNGSVRQGVPTFSWLQFSILILCIVDVWTLFDYLMERRETEQQEVLSEPKAL
;
A
#
# COMPACT_ATOMS: atom_id res chain seq x y z
N MET A 1 -41.44 -12.66 17.15
CA MET A 1 -40.63 -13.04 15.97
C MET A 1 -41.01 -12.22 14.73
N GLU A 2 -42.29 -11.98 14.45
CA GLU A 2 -42.74 -11.21 13.26
C GLU A 2 -42.23 -9.75 13.18
N THR A 3 -42.08 -9.08 14.33
CA THR A 3 -41.55 -7.71 14.39
C THR A 3 -40.08 -7.62 13.96
N PHE A 4 -39.28 -8.64 14.27
CA PHE A 4 -37.86 -8.72 13.90
C PHE A 4 -37.69 -8.99 12.40
N GLN A 5 -38.56 -9.83 11.82
CA GLN A 5 -38.59 -10.11 10.38
C GLN A 5 -39.07 -8.90 9.56
N ARG A 6 -39.96 -8.04 10.11
CA ARG A 6 -40.36 -6.77 9.48
C ARG A 6 -39.24 -5.74 9.47
N LEU A 7 -38.44 -5.65 10.54
CA LEU A 7 -37.28 -4.75 10.62
C LEU A 7 -36.21 -5.12 9.59
N TRP A 8 -35.87 -6.40 9.45
CA TRP A 8 -34.86 -6.87 8.48
C TRP A 8 -35.24 -6.69 7.01
N ARG A 9 -36.52 -6.46 6.74
CA ARG A 9 -37.05 -6.23 5.39
C ARG A 9 -37.02 -4.75 4.99
N ASN A 10 -36.76 -3.84 5.94
CA ASN A 10 -36.65 -2.41 5.68
C ASN A 10 -35.24 -2.08 5.15
N GLU A 11 -35.17 -1.50 3.95
CA GLU A 11 -33.90 -1.12 3.31
C GLU A 11 -33.10 -0.11 4.16
N TYR A 12 -33.76 0.79 4.89
CA TYR A 12 -33.09 1.71 5.81
C TYR A 12 -32.43 0.98 6.98
N PHE A 13 -33.09 -0.05 7.53
CA PHE A 13 -32.55 -0.84 8.64
C PHE A 13 -31.35 -1.70 8.18
N LYS A 14 -31.44 -2.32 7.00
CA LYS A 14 -30.31 -3.02 6.37
C LYS A 14 -29.13 -2.07 6.17
N THR A 15 -29.37 -0.87 5.64
CA THR A 15 -28.33 0.13 5.39
C THR A 15 -27.62 0.53 6.69
N VAL A 16 -28.39 0.82 7.75
CA VAL A 16 -27.83 1.16 9.07
C VAL A 16 -26.99 0.03 9.64
N ILE A 17 -27.47 -1.22 9.57
CA ILE A 17 -26.70 -2.39 10.01
C ILE A 17 -25.41 -2.54 9.19
N THR A 18 -25.48 -2.39 7.87
CA THR A 18 -24.29 -2.47 7.00
C THR A 18 -23.26 -1.41 7.37
N ILE A 19 -23.68 -0.17 7.62
CA ILE A 19 -22.79 0.90 8.07
C ILE A 19 -22.15 0.55 9.42
N ILE A 20 -22.94 0.08 10.39
CA ILE A 20 -22.43 -0.34 11.71
C ILE A 20 -21.41 -1.48 11.54
N LEU A 21 -21.69 -2.44 10.66
CA LEU A 21 -20.78 -3.55 10.38
C LEU A 21 -19.48 -3.08 9.74
N ILE A 22 -19.53 -2.17 8.76
CA ILE A 22 -18.33 -1.58 8.15
C ILE A 22 -17.50 -0.86 9.21
N ILE A 23 -18.12 -0.04 10.05
CA ILE A 23 -17.44 0.66 11.15
C ILE A 23 -16.80 -0.36 12.09
N ALA A 24 -17.53 -1.39 12.51
CA ALA A 24 -17.02 -2.43 13.40
C ALA A 24 -15.82 -3.19 12.78
N ILE A 25 -15.86 -3.48 11.49
CA ILE A 25 -14.75 -4.12 10.76
C ILE A 25 -13.53 -3.20 10.70
N VAL A 26 -13.71 -1.92 10.35
CA VAL A 26 -12.60 -0.96 10.24
C VAL A 26 -11.95 -0.73 11.61
N PHE A 27 -12.74 -0.49 12.65
CA PHE A 27 -12.23 -0.32 14.02
C PHE A 27 -11.62 -1.62 14.56
N GLY A 28 -12.27 -2.76 14.34
CA GLY A 28 -11.76 -4.06 14.75
C GLY A 28 -10.44 -4.41 14.07
N PHE A 29 -10.32 -4.12 12.77
CA PHE A 29 -9.06 -4.26 12.02
C PHE A 29 -7.97 -3.37 12.61
N TRP A 30 -8.27 -2.08 12.87
CA TRP A 30 -7.29 -1.15 13.44
C TRP A 30 -6.78 -1.58 14.81
N LEU A 31 -7.69 -1.95 15.72
CA LEU A 31 -7.33 -2.45 17.05
C LEU A 31 -6.57 -3.77 16.98
N GLY A 32 -7.01 -4.69 16.11
CA GLY A 32 -6.30 -5.95 15.86
C GLY A 32 -4.90 -5.73 15.31
N PHE A 33 -4.72 -4.73 14.43
CA PHE A 33 -3.44 -4.38 13.84
C PHE A 33 -2.46 -3.78 14.87
N GLN A 34 -2.94 -2.89 15.74
CA GLN A 34 -2.17 -2.39 16.88
C GLN A 34 -1.77 -3.52 17.83
N ALA A 35 -2.72 -4.41 18.17
CA ALA A 35 -2.46 -5.54 19.06
C ALA A 35 -1.46 -6.54 18.46
N ALA A 36 -1.57 -6.86 17.17
CA ALA A 36 -0.69 -7.78 16.48
C ALA A 36 0.76 -7.27 16.38
N LEU A 37 0.94 -5.96 16.21
CA LEU A 37 2.27 -5.33 16.13
C LEU A 37 2.77 -4.80 17.48
N GLY A 38 1.94 -4.83 18.52
CA GLY A 38 2.29 -4.40 19.88
C GLY A 38 2.55 -2.89 20.02
N THR A 39 2.11 -2.08 19.06
CA THR A 39 2.39 -0.63 19.03
C THR A 39 1.13 0.18 18.73
N GLU A 40 1.05 1.38 19.29
CA GLU A 40 -0.05 2.32 19.06
C GLU A 40 -0.02 2.90 17.63
N TYR A 41 1.16 2.92 17.00
CA TYR A 41 1.39 3.51 15.68
C TYR A 41 1.88 2.46 14.67
N PRO A 42 1.06 1.46 14.33
CA PRO A 42 1.49 0.30 13.54
C PRO A 42 1.80 0.64 12.07
N ALA A 43 1.29 1.76 11.56
CA ALA A 43 1.60 2.27 10.23
C ALA A 43 1.77 3.80 10.26
N LEU A 44 2.86 4.30 9.66
CA LEU A 44 3.20 5.72 9.62
C LEU A 44 3.67 6.12 8.23
N ALA A 45 3.40 7.36 7.82
CA ALA A 45 3.92 7.90 6.58
C ALA A 45 5.20 8.70 6.83
N VAL A 46 6.24 8.46 6.02
CA VAL A 46 7.52 9.18 6.12
C VAL A 46 7.36 10.57 5.54
N ALA A 47 7.50 11.60 6.37
CA ALA A 47 7.24 12.99 5.99
C ALA A 47 8.49 13.79 5.56
N SER A 48 9.70 13.39 6.00
CA SER A 48 10.93 14.17 5.82
C SER A 48 12.02 13.41 5.06
N THR A 49 13.04 14.14 4.63
CA THR A 49 14.18 13.64 3.84
C THR A 49 15.35 13.13 4.68
N SER A 50 15.20 13.10 6.01
CA SER A 50 16.26 12.72 6.96
C SER A 50 16.73 11.27 6.83
N MET A 51 15.91 10.40 6.23
CA MET A 51 16.20 8.98 6.05
C MET A 51 16.51 8.59 4.60
N LEU A 52 16.74 9.56 3.72
CA LEU A 52 17.14 9.26 2.33
C LEU A 52 18.53 8.59 2.31
N PRO A 53 18.79 7.69 1.34
CA PRO A 53 17.86 7.13 0.37
C PRO A 53 17.01 5.98 0.95
N THR A 54 17.34 5.47 2.15
CA THR A 54 16.71 4.29 2.77
C THR A 54 15.19 4.37 2.87
N LEU A 55 14.64 5.51 3.30
CA LEU A 55 13.20 5.79 3.30
C LEU A 55 12.93 7.05 2.49
N ASN A 56 12.04 6.94 1.51
CA ASN A 56 11.60 8.06 0.70
C ASN A 56 10.42 8.77 1.37
N VAL A 57 10.30 10.07 1.14
CA VAL A 57 9.09 10.82 1.54
C VAL A 57 7.87 10.21 0.86
N GLY A 58 6.83 9.91 1.65
CA GLY A 58 5.62 9.26 1.18
C GLY A 58 5.66 7.72 1.17
N ASP A 59 6.74 7.10 1.68
CA ASP A 59 6.71 5.68 2.02
C ASP A 59 5.80 5.46 3.24
N LEU A 60 5.01 4.38 3.22
CA LEU A 60 4.29 3.90 4.40
C LEU A 60 5.15 2.87 5.12
N ILE A 61 5.58 3.14 6.33
CA ILE A 61 6.35 2.21 7.16
C ILE A 61 5.43 1.45 8.10
N ILE A 62 5.69 0.16 8.27
CA ILE A 62 5.03 -0.68 9.25
C ILE A 62 5.96 -0.82 10.46
N VAL A 63 5.42 -0.51 11.63
CA VAL A 63 6.16 -0.42 12.87
C VAL A 63 5.70 -1.54 13.80
N GLN A 64 6.65 -2.24 14.39
CA GLN A 64 6.40 -3.29 15.36
C GLN A 64 7.12 -2.95 16.66
N HIS A 65 6.48 -3.23 17.79
CA HIS A 65 7.14 -3.16 19.08
C HIS A 65 8.40 -4.04 19.10
N VAL A 66 9.44 -3.53 19.76
CA VAL A 66 10.68 -4.26 19.99
C VAL A 66 11.12 -3.97 21.41
N ASP A 67 11.52 -5.01 22.13
CA ASP A 67 12.17 -4.84 23.41
C ASP A 67 13.57 -4.21 23.18
N PRO A 68 13.88 -3.07 23.81
CA PRO A 68 15.17 -2.38 23.68
C PRO A 68 16.38 -3.28 23.87
N ALA A 69 16.29 -4.34 24.68
CA ALA A 69 17.37 -5.30 24.89
C ALA A 69 17.80 -5.99 23.59
N TYR A 70 16.85 -6.28 22.69
CA TYR A 70 17.09 -6.94 21.40
C TYR A 70 17.29 -5.98 20.23
N LEU A 71 17.17 -4.67 20.46
CA LEU A 71 17.40 -3.67 19.43
C LEU A 71 18.87 -3.69 18.97
N ASN A 72 19.07 -3.81 17.65
CA ASN A 72 20.41 -3.67 17.07
C ASN A 72 20.74 -2.19 16.89
N ALA A 73 21.89 -1.76 17.43
CA ALA A 73 22.33 -0.37 17.34
C ALA A 73 23.72 -0.31 16.69
N ASN A 74 23.77 0.26 15.48
CA ASN A 74 24.98 0.40 14.69
C ASN A 74 24.76 1.45 13.59
N TYR A 75 25.77 2.23 13.25
CA TYR A 75 25.67 3.28 12.23
C TYR A 75 25.21 2.77 10.85
N THR A 76 25.51 1.53 10.47
CA THR A 76 25.18 0.99 9.15
C THR A 76 24.18 -0.16 9.21
N THR A 77 24.27 -1.03 10.23
CA THR A 77 23.39 -2.20 10.36
C THR A 77 22.31 -2.02 11.42
N GLY A 78 22.26 -0.87 12.09
CA GLY A 78 21.31 -0.59 13.16
C GLY A 78 19.86 -0.62 12.67
N ASP A 79 18.97 -0.94 13.59
CA ASP A 79 17.55 -0.98 13.32
C ASP A 79 17.00 0.43 13.10
N ILE A 80 16.08 0.58 12.15
CA ILE A 80 15.34 1.82 11.97
C ILE A 80 14.16 1.82 12.93
N VAL A 81 14.07 2.86 13.74
CA VAL A 81 13.19 2.96 14.89
C VAL A 81 12.40 4.24 14.86
N VAL A 82 11.21 4.18 15.45
CA VAL A 82 10.33 5.33 15.62
C VAL A 82 10.37 5.76 17.07
N PHE A 83 10.68 7.02 17.30
CA PHE A 83 10.66 7.65 18.61
C PHE A 83 9.60 8.74 18.66
N LYS A 84 8.96 8.88 19.83
CA LYS A 84 8.12 10.02 20.14
C LYS A 84 8.95 11.08 20.86
N HIS A 85 9.21 12.20 20.22
CA HIS A 85 10.01 13.27 20.80
C HIS A 85 9.35 13.77 22.10
N PRO A 86 10.07 13.84 23.23
CA PRO A 86 9.47 14.09 24.55
C PRO A 86 8.84 15.50 24.67
N VAL A 87 9.43 16.51 24.04
CA VAL A 87 8.93 17.91 24.10
C VAL A 87 7.85 18.18 23.06
N THR A 88 8.08 17.87 21.79
CA THR A 88 7.18 18.23 20.68
C THR A 88 6.08 17.20 20.45
N GLY A 89 6.22 15.97 20.99
CA GLY A 89 5.32 14.85 20.72
C GLY A 89 5.39 14.30 19.29
N LYS A 90 6.26 14.86 18.43
CA LYS A 90 6.42 14.42 17.04
C LYS A 90 7.04 13.03 16.98
N LEU A 91 6.60 12.24 16.01
CA LEU A 91 7.20 10.94 15.71
C LEU A 91 8.40 11.14 14.77
N ILE A 92 9.56 10.62 15.17
CA ILE A 92 10.84 10.73 14.46
C ILE A 92 11.26 9.31 14.07
N VAL A 93 11.62 9.12 12.80
CA VAL A 93 12.05 7.82 12.28
C VAL A 93 13.52 7.91 11.91
N HIS A 94 14.40 7.26 12.67
CA HIS A 94 15.85 7.28 12.47
C HIS A 94 16.48 5.92 12.73
N ARG A 95 17.74 5.74 12.32
CA ARG A 95 18.50 4.52 12.61
C ARG A 95 19.07 4.58 14.02
N ALA A 96 18.93 3.50 14.78
CA ALA A 96 19.60 3.33 16.07
C ALA A 96 21.10 3.11 15.82
N VAL A 97 21.95 4.04 16.26
CA VAL A 97 23.40 3.99 16.05
C VAL A 97 24.17 3.56 17.28
N LYS A 98 23.62 3.82 18.47
CA LYS A 98 24.22 3.44 19.74
C LYS A 98 23.14 3.10 20.76
N LYS A 99 23.41 2.11 21.63
CA LYS A 99 22.56 1.73 22.75
C LYS A 99 23.40 1.62 24.01
N GLU A 100 22.95 2.24 25.09
CA GLU A 100 23.63 2.25 26.39
C GLU A 100 22.65 2.00 27.51
N LEU A 101 23.00 1.15 28.48
CA LEU A 101 22.22 0.96 29.69
C LEU A 101 22.72 1.95 30.76
N ARG A 102 21.82 2.82 31.24
CA ARG A 102 22.13 3.81 32.29
C ARG A 102 21.01 3.78 33.33
N ASN A 103 21.35 3.48 34.59
CA ASN A 103 20.38 3.37 35.70
C ASN A 103 19.18 2.46 35.36
N ASP A 104 19.46 1.26 34.85
CA ASP A 104 18.45 0.27 34.43
C ASP A 104 17.48 0.73 33.33
N VAL A 105 17.82 1.80 32.61
CA VAL A 105 17.06 2.32 31.46
C VAL A 105 17.95 2.28 30.21
N TYR A 106 17.44 1.73 29.11
CA TYR A 106 18.15 1.84 27.83
C TYR A 106 18.03 3.25 27.25
N TRP A 107 19.17 3.81 26.88
CA TRP A 107 19.29 5.03 26.11
C TRP A 107 19.75 4.68 24.70
N ILE A 108 19.01 5.20 23.72
CA ILE A 108 19.19 4.87 22.31
C ILE A 108 19.52 6.17 21.59
N THR A 109 20.72 6.22 21.03
CA THR A 109 21.14 7.29 20.15
C THR A 109 20.72 6.94 18.73
N THR A 110 20.02 7.85 18.07
CA THR A 110 19.54 7.71 16.70
C THR A 110 20.15 8.74 15.77
N HIS A 111 20.31 8.35 14.52
CA HIS A 111 20.80 9.21 13.44
C HIS A 111 19.96 8.99 12.18
N GLY A 112 19.58 10.08 11.51
CA GLY A 112 18.96 10.00 10.19
C GLY A 112 19.98 9.62 9.12
N ASP A 113 19.66 8.67 8.24
CA ASP A 113 20.58 8.20 7.19
C ASP A 113 21.06 9.31 6.22
N ASN A 114 20.41 10.48 6.20
CA ASN A 114 20.77 11.66 5.43
C ASN A 114 21.05 12.90 6.31
N ASN A 115 21.16 12.75 7.62
CA ASN A 115 21.47 13.86 8.50
C ASN A 115 22.97 14.22 8.44
N PRO A 116 23.34 15.49 8.74
CA PRO A 116 24.74 15.86 8.88
C PRO A 116 25.36 15.21 10.14
N PRO A 117 26.67 14.92 10.15
CA PRO A 117 27.37 14.41 11.32
C PRO A 117 27.12 15.28 12.55
N GLY A 118 26.87 14.64 13.70
CA GLY A 118 26.61 15.34 14.96
C GLY A 118 25.15 15.74 15.18
N ALA A 119 24.25 15.51 14.21
CA ALA A 119 22.80 15.61 14.42
C ALA A 119 22.22 14.33 15.04
N ASP A 120 22.95 13.75 15.99
CA ASP A 120 22.55 12.56 16.73
C ASP A 120 21.57 12.97 17.85
N GLU A 121 20.49 12.22 17.97
CA GLU A 121 19.48 12.45 19.01
C GLU A 121 19.51 11.27 19.99
N ASN A 122 19.42 11.53 21.30
CA ASN A 122 19.49 10.48 22.31
C ASN A 122 18.22 10.45 23.14
N PHE A 123 17.50 9.34 23.05
CA PHE A 123 16.19 9.16 23.69
C PHE A 123 16.24 7.98 24.67
N PRO A 124 15.51 8.05 25.79
CA PRO A 124 15.35 6.89 26.64
C PRO A 124 14.31 5.94 26.03
N GLU A 125 14.34 4.68 26.44
CA GLU A 125 13.49 3.61 25.90
C GLU A 125 11.98 3.89 26.01
N GLN A 126 11.54 4.71 26.97
CA GLN A 126 10.12 5.04 27.13
C GLN A 126 9.56 5.86 25.95
N ASN A 127 10.44 6.47 25.16
CA ASN A 127 10.08 7.20 23.95
C ASN A 127 10.08 6.30 22.71
N LEU A 128 10.57 5.06 22.80
CA LEU A 128 10.61 4.11 21.70
C LEU A 128 9.20 3.60 21.40
N VAL A 129 8.72 3.88 20.18
CA VAL A 129 7.42 3.41 19.69
C VAL A 129 7.52 2.01 19.09
N GLY A 130 8.64 1.73 18.42
CA GLY A 130 8.92 0.44 17.79
C GLY A 130 9.97 0.52 16.69
N LYS A 131 10.22 -0.62 16.05
CA LYS A 131 11.13 -0.81 14.92
C LYS A 131 10.34 -0.92 13.62
N VAL A 132 10.89 -0.34 12.56
CA VAL A 132 10.38 -0.48 11.20
C VAL A 132 10.74 -1.86 10.65
N ILE A 133 9.73 -2.63 10.24
CA ILE A 133 9.92 -4.00 9.73
C ILE A 133 9.76 -4.11 8.22
N VAL A 134 8.92 -3.26 7.61
CA VAL A 134 8.71 -3.19 6.17
C VAL A 134 8.29 -1.77 5.77
N LYS A 135 8.67 -1.35 4.57
CA LYS A 135 8.16 -0.14 3.93
C LYS A 135 7.31 -0.50 2.70
N ILE A 136 6.21 0.21 2.49
CA ILE A 136 5.33 0.08 1.35
C ILE A 136 5.43 1.38 0.56
N PRO A 137 6.05 1.36 -0.63
CA PRO A 137 6.23 2.57 -1.40
C PRO A 137 4.88 3.07 -1.94
N PHE A 138 4.80 4.39 -2.18
CA PHE A 138 3.68 5.12 -2.77
C PHE A 138 2.50 5.42 -1.83
N VAL A 139 2.16 4.49 -0.94
CA VAL A 139 0.93 4.54 -0.13
C VAL A 139 0.93 5.68 0.90
N GLY A 140 2.08 5.95 1.51
CA GLY A 140 2.20 6.99 2.54
C GLY A 140 1.88 8.40 2.02
N ASN A 141 2.03 8.65 0.72
CA ASN A 141 1.68 9.93 0.11
C ASN A 141 0.20 10.30 0.29
N PHE A 142 -0.70 9.31 0.30
CA PHE A 142 -2.12 9.55 0.58
C PHE A 142 -2.32 9.98 2.02
N ALA A 143 -1.70 9.28 2.99
CA ALA A 143 -1.77 9.64 4.39
C ALA A 143 -1.19 11.03 4.69
N LEU A 144 -0.07 11.41 4.05
CA LEU A 144 0.50 12.76 4.16
C LEU A 144 -0.46 13.84 3.62
N LEU A 145 -1.14 13.56 2.50
CA LEU A 145 -2.13 14.47 1.93
C LEU A 145 -3.29 14.73 2.90
N LEU A 146 -3.77 13.68 3.58
CA LEU A 146 -4.87 13.75 4.55
C LEU A 146 -4.50 14.49 5.84
N HIS A 147 -3.27 14.32 6.34
CA HIS A 147 -2.85 14.85 7.64
C HIS A 147 -2.38 16.32 7.62
N SER A 148 -2.01 16.85 6.46
CA SER A 148 -1.53 18.24 6.36
C SER A 148 -2.69 19.23 6.55
N GLN A 149 -2.61 20.05 7.60
CA GLN A 149 -3.67 21.01 7.97
C GLN A 149 -4.00 22.02 6.85
N GLY A 150 -3.07 22.26 5.90
CA GLY A 150 -3.30 23.12 4.73
C GLY A 150 -4.07 22.46 3.58
N ASN A 151 -4.22 21.14 3.58
CA ASN A 151 -4.77 20.38 2.45
C ASN A 151 -6.26 20.05 2.60
N VAL A 152 -6.92 20.49 3.66
CA VAL A 152 -8.36 20.27 3.86
C VAL A 152 -9.16 20.80 2.67
N TYR A 153 -8.77 21.94 2.09
CA TYR A 153 -9.40 22.49 0.88
C TYR A 153 -9.18 21.62 -0.36
N LEU A 154 -7.99 21.04 -0.53
CA LEU A 154 -7.70 20.13 -1.64
C LEU A 154 -8.50 18.83 -1.50
N LEU A 155 -8.63 18.31 -0.28
CA LEU A 155 -9.45 17.15 0.01
C LEU A 155 -10.94 17.41 -0.25
N ILE A 156 -11.46 18.55 0.24
CA ILE A 156 -12.83 18.98 -0.04
C ILE A 156 -13.05 19.11 -1.55
N PHE A 157 -12.12 19.72 -2.28
CA PHE A 157 -12.17 19.82 -3.73
C PHE A 157 -12.20 18.44 -4.40
N LEU A 158 -11.36 17.50 -3.98
CA LEU A 158 -11.35 16.13 -4.51
C LEU A 158 -12.67 15.40 -4.24
N ILE A 159 -13.24 15.55 -3.04
CA ILE A 159 -14.54 14.98 -2.68
C ILE A 159 -15.64 15.57 -3.54
N ILE A 160 -15.66 16.90 -3.73
CA ILE A 160 -16.62 17.59 -4.60
C ILE A 160 -16.45 17.11 -6.05
N LEU A 161 -15.23 16.97 -6.54
CA LEU A 161 -14.95 16.48 -7.88
C LEU A 161 -15.45 15.04 -8.06
N ILE A 162 -15.15 14.14 -7.11
CA ILE A 162 -15.67 12.77 -7.10
C ILE A 162 -17.20 12.77 -7.05
N PHE A 163 -17.80 13.61 -6.21
CA PHE A 163 -19.25 13.75 -6.12
C PHE A 163 -19.86 14.22 -7.44
N ILE A 164 -19.27 15.23 -8.10
CA ILE A 164 -19.70 15.68 -9.44
C ILE A 164 -19.55 14.56 -10.46
N ILE A 165 -18.45 13.82 -10.45
CA ILE A 165 -18.24 12.68 -11.35
C ILE A 165 -19.31 11.61 -11.12
N ILE A 166 -19.61 11.26 -9.87
CA ILE A 166 -20.66 10.31 -9.50
C ILE A 166 -22.06 10.82 -9.89
N LEU A 167 -22.31 12.13 -9.80
CA LEU A 167 -23.58 12.71 -10.28
C LEU A 167 -23.68 12.74 -11.81
N THR A 168 -22.56 12.92 -12.49
CA THR A 168 -22.50 13.05 -13.96
C THR A 168 -22.47 11.68 -14.64
N PHE A 169 -21.90 10.67 -13.99
CA PHE A 169 -22.06 9.27 -14.36
C PHE A 169 -23.30 8.74 -13.68
N PRO A 170 -24.45 8.64 -14.35
CA PRO A 170 -25.60 7.98 -13.76
C PRO A 170 -25.16 6.54 -13.49
N PHE A 171 -24.92 6.21 -12.22
CA PHE A 171 -25.08 4.85 -11.73
C PHE A 171 -26.53 4.53 -12.03
N THR A 172 -26.75 4.01 -13.22
CA THR A 172 -28.01 3.47 -13.69
C THR A 172 -28.25 2.30 -12.77
N THR A 173 -28.94 2.55 -11.67
CA THR A 173 -29.82 1.55 -11.09
C THR A 173 -30.74 1.17 -12.24
N GLU A 174 -30.60 -0.06 -12.72
CA GLU A 174 -31.54 -0.67 -13.65
C GLU A 174 -32.91 -0.68 -12.95
N ASP A 175 -33.64 0.43 -13.07
CA ASP A 175 -35.07 0.45 -12.85
C ASP A 175 -35.69 -0.29 -14.04
N GLU A 176 -36.39 -1.38 -13.74
CA GLU A 176 -37.02 -2.35 -14.65
C GLU A 176 -38.10 -1.77 -15.59
N SER A 177 -37.80 -0.73 -16.37
CA SER A 177 -38.76 -0.22 -17.35
C SER A 177 -38.08 0.40 -18.57
N GLU A 178 -37.63 -0.44 -19.51
CA GLU A 178 -37.78 -0.23 -20.98
C GLU A 178 -37.22 -1.43 -21.80
N PRO A 179 -37.99 -2.53 -21.99
CA PRO A 179 -37.49 -3.74 -22.67
C PRO A 179 -37.25 -3.57 -24.19
N VAL A 180 -37.63 -2.44 -24.80
CA VAL A 180 -37.62 -2.27 -26.28
C VAL A 180 -36.34 -1.57 -26.79
N LYS A 181 -35.62 -0.82 -25.96
CA LYS A 181 -34.33 -0.20 -26.35
C LYS A 181 -33.14 -1.12 -26.11
N GLU A 182 -33.23 -2.00 -25.11
CA GLU A 182 -32.21 -2.99 -24.81
C GLU A 182 -32.06 -4.04 -25.91
N GLU A 183 -33.13 -4.57 -26.50
CA GLU A 183 -32.99 -5.58 -27.57
C GLU A 183 -32.21 -5.05 -28.77
N LYS A 184 -32.47 -3.82 -29.20
CA LYS A 184 -31.76 -3.19 -30.34
C LYS A 184 -30.32 -2.82 -30.02
N GLN A 185 -30.03 -2.39 -28.80
CA GLN A 185 -28.65 -2.12 -28.37
C GLN A 185 -27.86 -3.42 -28.15
N THR A 186 -28.52 -4.46 -27.64
CA THR A 186 -27.96 -5.80 -27.41
C THR A 186 -27.67 -6.50 -28.74
N GLU A 187 -28.56 -6.38 -29.74
CA GLU A 187 -28.28 -6.84 -31.10
C GLU A 187 -27.13 -6.08 -31.75
N LYS A 188 -27.05 -4.74 -31.61
CA LYS A 188 -25.92 -3.95 -32.13
C LYS A 188 -24.61 -4.28 -31.41
N ARG A 189 -24.62 -4.48 -30.09
CA ARG A 189 -23.46 -4.93 -29.29
C ARG A 189 -23.01 -6.33 -29.70
N LYS A 190 -23.95 -7.28 -29.87
CA LYS A 190 -23.68 -8.64 -30.37
C LYS A 190 -23.13 -8.62 -31.80
N ARG A 191 -23.55 -7.68 -32.66
CA ARG A 191 -23.03 -7.55 -34.03
C ARG A 191 -21.63 -6.92 -34.11
N LEU A 192 -21.26 -6.04 -33.16
CA LEU A 192 -19.93 -5.41 -33.12
C LEU A 192 -18.87 -6.31 -32.44
N PHE A 193 -19.26 -7.09 -31.43
CA PHE A 193 -18.39 -7.99 -30.65
C PHE A 193 -18.65 -9.47 -30.95
N GLY A 194 -18.92 -9.82 -32.22
CA GLY A 194 -19.56 -11.07 -32.66
C GLY A 194 -18.95 -12.41 -32.25
N LYS A 195 -17.91 -12.47 -31.40
CA LYS A 195 -17.39 -13.71 -30.78
C LYS A 195 -16.83 -13.57 -29.36
N ILE A 196 -16.74 -12.37 -28.77
CA ILE A 196 -16.03 -12.17 -27.49
C ILE A 196 -17.03 -11.89 -26.38
N ASP A 197 -17.06 -12.78 -25.38
CA ASP A 197 -17.86 -12.62 -24.17
C ASP A 197 -17.44 -11.37 -23.36
N VAL A 198 -18.41 -10.69 -22.75
CA VAL A 198 -18.19 -9.46 -21.95
C VAL A 198 -17.27 -9.75 -20.76
N LYS A 199 -17.38 -10.93 -20.14
CA LYS A 199 -16.48 -11.38 -19.05
C LYS A 199 -15.03 -11.42 -19.55
N THR A 200 -14.81 -11.95 -20.76
CA THR A 200 -13.49 -11.98 -21.40
C THR A 200 -12.93 -10.59 -21.66
N VAL A 201 -13.76 -9.65 -22.13
CA VAL A 201 -13.33 -8.25 -22.32
C VAL A 201 -12.92 -7.61 -20.99
N TYR A 202 -13.70 -7.82 -19.92
CA TYR A 202 -13.37 -7.30 -18.59
C TYR A 202 -12.04 -7.85 -18.06
N VAL A 203 -11.84 -9.16 -18.14
CA VAL A 203 -10.59 -9.82 -17.71
C VAL A 203 -9.40 -9.32 -18.50
N LEU A 204 -9.53 -9.13 -19.82
CA LEU A 204 -8.47 -8.56 -20.65
C LEU A 204 -8.10 -7.14 -20.24
N ILE A 205 -9.08 -6.28 -19.96
CA ILE A 205 -8.84 -4.91 -19.48
C ILE A 205 -8.15 -4.94 -18.10
N LEU A 206 -8.64 -5.78 -17.18
CA LEU A 206 -8.06 -5.93 -15.85
C LEU A 206 -6.59 -6.39 -15.94
N ASN A 207 -6.30 -7.40 -16.76
CA ASN A 207 -4.93 -7.89 -16.96
C ASN A 207 -4.04 -6.81 -17.56
N LEU A 208 -4.52 -6.06 -18.55
CA LEU A 208 -3.77 -4.94 -19.12
C LEU A 208 -3.46 -3.86 -18.08
N LEU A 209 -4.40 -3.54 -17.19
CA LEU A 209 -4.17 -2.60 -16.08
C LEU A 209 -3.12 -3.15 -15.09
N ILE A 210 -3.22 -4.42 -14.68
CA ILE A 210 -2.27 -5.01 -13.73
C ILE A 210 -0.88 -5.12 -14.35
N ILE A 211 -0.76 -5.52 -15.61
CA ILE A 211 0.51 -5.57 -16.34
C ILE A 211 1.11 -4.16 -16.46
N SER A 212 0.31 -3.15 -16.78
CA SER A 212 0.78 -1.76 -16.87
C SER A 212 1.29 -1.27 -15.53
N PHE A 213 0.59 -1.58 -14.44
CA PHE A 213 1.01 -1.26 -13.08
C PHE A 213 2.27 -2.03 -12.66
N ALA A 214 2.42 -3.29 -13.07
CA ALA A 214 3.62 -4.09 -12.83
C ALA A 214 4.85 -3.50 -13.54
N ILE A 215 4.70 -3.11 -14.82
CA ILE A 215 5.74 -2.44 -15.59
C ILE A 215 6.13 -1.10 -14.93
N PHE A 216 5.14 -0.29 -14.55
CA PHE A 216 5.40 0.95 -13.82
C PHE A 216 6.11 0.69 -12.47
N SER A 217 5.70 -0.34 -11.73
CA SER A 217 6.32 -0.70 -10.45
C SER A 217 7.77 -1.15 -10.58
N LEU A 218 8.18 -1.60 -11.77
CA LEU A 218 9.54 -2.03 -12.03
C LEU A 218 10.40 -0.89 -12.62
N TRP A 219 9.91 -0.17 -13.63
CA TRP A 219 10.68 0.83 -14.39
C TRP A 219 10.18 2.26 -14.28
N GLY A 220 8.98 2.47 -13.76
CA GLY A 220 8.33 3.77 -13.72
C GLY A 220 8.95 4.70 -12.68
N ALA A 221 8.90 6.00 -12.97
CA ALA A 221 9.14 7.04 -11.99
C ALA A 221 8.18 8.20 -12.26
N PHE A 222 7.64 8.80 -11.21
CA PHE A 222 6.71 9.92 -11.32
C PHE A 222 6.96 10.93 -10.21
N THR A 223 7.19 12.19 -10.59
CA THR A 223 7.43 13.29 -9.66
C THR A 223 6.21 14.18 -9.58
N PHE A 224 5.81 14.52 -8.36
CA PHE A 224 4.71 15.44 -8.11
C PHE A 224 4.97 16.26 -6.86
N TRP A 225 4.21 17.34 -6.70
CA TRP A 225 4.27 18.19 -5.51
C TRP A 225 3.53 17.53 -4.35
N GLN A 226 4.23 17.27 -3.24
CA GLN A 226 3.65 16.67 -2.04
C GLN A 226 3.50 17.74 -0.94
N PRO A 227 2.31 18.34 -0.79
CA PRO A 227 2.07 19.36 0.22
C PRO A 227 2.08 18.85 1.67
N GLY A 228 2.01 17.53 1.88
CA GLY A 228 2.12 16.92 3.22
C GLY A 228 3.55 16.54 3.63
N ALA A 229 4.56 16.81 2.80
CA ALA A 229 5.96 16.62 3.17
C ALA A 229 6.41 17.71 4.17
N ASP A 230 7.44 17.44 4.96
CA ASP A 230 8.04 18.38 5.91
C ASP A 230 9.51 18.67 5.53
N PRO A 231 9.81 19.81 4.87
CA PRO A 231 8.87 20.80 4.34
C PRO A 231 8.16 20.31 3.05
N PRO A 232 7.08 20.99 2.61
CA PRO A 232 6.42 20.72 1.34
C PRO A 232 7.40 20.78 0.18
N GLN A 233 7.44 19.73 -0.63
CA GLN A 233 8.45 19.58 -1.68
C GLN A 233 7.97 18.66 -2.80
N ALA A 234 8.70 18.67 -3.91
CA ALA A 234 8.52 17.68 -4.97
C ALA A 234 9.07 16.32 -4.51
N VAL A 235 8.25 15.28 -4.60
CA VAL A 235 8.64 13.91 -4.26
C VAL A 235 8.51 13.04 -5.50
N THR A 236 9.41 12.06 -5.63
CA THR A 236 9.43 11.13 -6.74
C THR A 236 9.04 9.74 -6.25
N ILE A 237 7.92 9.23 -6.77
CA ILE A 237 7.58 7.81 -6.71
C ILE A 237 8.51 7.09 -7.68
N ARG A 238 9.23 6.08 -7.20
CA ARG A 238 10.17 5.27 -7.99
C ARG A 238 9.75 3.81 -7.94
N GLY A 239 9.67 3.18 -9.11
CA GLY A 239 9.68 1.73 -9.22
C GLY A 239 11.01 1.14 -8.78
N MET A 240 11.09 -0.18 -8.69
CA MET A 240 12.23 -0.89 -8.11
C MET A 240 13.58 -0.52 -8.75
N TYR A 241 13.64 -0.42 -10.09
CA TYR A 241 14.90 -0.12 -10.78
C TYR A 241 15.30 1.36 -10.69
N PRO A 242 14.40 2.34 -10.91
CA PRO A 242 14.70 3.73 -10.60
C PRO A 242 15.09 4.00 -9.14
N ASP A 243 14.53 3.26 -8.18
CA ASP A 243 14.90 3.35 -6.76
C ASP A 243 16.33 2.83 -6.53
N LEU A 244 16.68 1.68 -7.13
CA LEU A 244 18.05 1.16 -7.11
C LEU A 244 19.07 2.16 -7.68
N GLN A 245 18.75 2.79 -8.82
CA GLN A 245 19.59 3.83 -9.43
C GLN A 245 19.67 5.09 -8.56
N TYR A 246 18.58 5.44 -7.88
CA TYR A 246 18.57 6.57 -6.96
C TYR A 246 19.52 6.32 -5.78
N HIS A 247 19.50 5.13 -5.20
CA HIS A 247 20.46 4.73 -4.16
C HIS A 247 21.92 4.77 -4.66
N GLU A 248 22.20 4.22 -5.84
CA GLU A 248 23.56 4.20 -6.41
C GLU A 248 24.08 5.61 -6.75
N SER A 249 23.19 6.50 -7.20
CA SER A 249 23.53 7.88 -7.51
C SER A 249 23.46 8.82 -6.29
N PHE A 250 23.05 8.31 -5.12
CA PHE A 250 22.89 9.12 -3.93
C PHE A 250 24.24 9.59 -3.39
N LYS A 251 24.51 10.88 -3.57
CA LYS A 251 25.72 11.56 -3.09
C LYS A 251 25.31 12.69 -2.15
N SER A 252 25.22 12.37 -0.87
CA SER A 252 25.15 13.40 0.18
C SER A 252 26.56 13.69 0.68
N SER A 253 26.83 14.90 1.17
CA SER A 253 28.17 15.35 1.60
C SER A 253 28.82 14.47 2.67
N HIS A 254 28.04 13.60 3.32
CA HIS A 254 28.49 12.68 4.37
C HIS A 254 28.06 11.23 4.13
N ASN A 255 27.36 10.92 3.03
CA ASN A 255 26.91 9.57 2.66
C ASN A 255 27.20 9.32 1.20
N TYR A 256 28.41 8.85 0.93
CA TYR A 256 28.85 8.45 -0.40
C TYR A 256 28.62 6.97 -0.62
N VAL A 257 27.59 6.66 -1.42
CA VAL A 257 27.31 5.32 -1.90
C VAL A 257 28.20 5.05 -3.12
N ASN A 258 28.91 3.91 -3.11
CA ASN A 258 29.78 3.45 -4.20
C ASN A 258 29.18 2.27 -4.98
N GLY A 259 28.11 1.68 -4.46
CA GLY A 259 27.40 0.58 -5.08
C GLY A 259 26.21 0.19 -4.23
N THR A 260 25.33 -0.64 -4.79
CA THR A 260 24.10 -1.09 -4.13
C THR A 260 23.94 -2.59 -4.30
N ILE A 261 23.29 -3.23 -3.33
CA ILE A 261 22.96 -4.65 -3.37
C ILE A 261 21.45 -4.77 -3.34
N LEU A 262 20.86 -5.31 -4.40
CA LEU A 262 19.45 -5.65 -4.46
C LEU A 262 19.24 -7.11 -4.05
N SER A 263 18.50 -7.33 -2.97
CA SER A 263 18.06 -8.65 -2.51
C SER A 263 16.56 -8.82 -2.75
N GLN A 264 16.14 -9.96 -3.30
CA GLN A 264 14.72 -10.30 -3.47
C GLN A 264 14.26 -11.23 -2.33
N GLY A 265 13.09 -10.95 -1.77
CA GLY A 265 12.36 -11.82 -0.85
C GLY A 265 10.97 -12.15 -1.40
N PHE A 266 10.17 -12.91 -0.65
CA PHE A 266 8.77 -13.11 -1.00
C PHE A 266 7.96 -11.83 -0.75
N LEU A 267 7.27 -11.33 -1.79
CA LEU A 267 6.53 -10.07 -1.84
C LEU A 267 7.36 -8.82 -1.45
N THR A 268 8.68 -8.93 -1.40
CA THR A 268 9.55 -7.87 -0.93
C THR A 268 10.86 -7.83 -1.71
N TYR A 269 11.49 -6.67 -1.74
CA TYR A 269 12.87 -6.51 -2.14
C TYR A 269 13.58 -5.60 -1.13
N LYS A 270 14.90 -5.65 -1.05
CA LYS A 270 15.68 -4.81 -0.15
C LYS A 270 16.90 -4.26 -0.90
N ILE A 271 17.16 -2.97 -0.73
CA ILE A 271 18.33 -2.30 -1.29
C ILE A 271 19.25 -1.97 -0.12
N ASP A 272 20.46 -2.53 -0.12
CA ASP A 272 21.51 -2.19 0.82
C ASP A 272 22.56 -1.32 0.11
N ASP A 273 23.09 -0.30 0.80
CA ASP A 273 24.05 0.64 0.23
C ASP A 273 25.48 0.29 0.63
N CYS A 274 26.37 0.13 -0.34
CA CYS A 274 27.80 -0.03 -0.11
C CYS A 274 28.46 1.35 0.01
N LEU A 275 28.96 1.67 1.19
CA LEU A 275 29.61 2.95 1.48
C LEU A 275 31.09 2.92 1.06
N LEU A 276 31.67 4.10 0.79
CA LEU A 276 33.09 4.22 0.40
C LEU A 276 34.09 3.60 1.38
N ASN A 277 33.75 3.54 2.67
CA ASN A 277 34.59 2.92 3.70
C ASN A 277 34.53 1.38 3.69
N GLY A 278 33.81 0.77 2.74
CA GLY A 278 33.63 -0.67 2.61
C GLY A 278 32.53 -1.27 3.48
N SER A 279 31.87 -0.47 4.32
CA SER A 279 30.73 -0.93 5.12
C SER A 279 29.44 -0.95 4.30
N VAL A 280 28.51 -1.85 4.66
CA VAL A 280 27.20 -1.97 4.01
C VAL A 280 26.14 -1.43 4.95
N ARG A 281 25.46 -0.36 4.53
CA ARG A 281 24.29 0.17 5.22
C ARG A 281 23.05 -0.63 4.84
N GLN A 282 22.41 -1.20 5.83
CA GLN A 282 21.24 -2.06 5.64
C GLN A 282 19.99 -1.24 5.39
N GLY A 283 19.30 -1.56 4.29
CA GLY A 283 17.99 -1.01 3.98
C GLY A 283 16.86 -1.70 4.73
N VAL A 284 15.63 -1.30 4.38
CA VAL A 284 14.40 -1.91 4.91
C VAL A 284 13.77 -2.81 3.85
N PRO A 285 13.25 -3.99 4.22
CA PRO A 285 12.39 -4.77 3.33
C PRO A 285 11.28 -3.87 2.75
N THR A 286 11.18 -3.84 1.43
CA THR A 286 10.29 -2.98 0.67
C THR A 286 9.27 -3.84 -0.03
N PHE A 287 7.98 -3.55 0.12
CA PHE A 287 6.93 -4.29 -0.55
C PHE A 287 7.06 -4.22 -2.07
N SER A 288 7.04 -5.37 -2.74
CA SER A 288 7.21 -5.48 -4.18
C SER A 288 5.86 -5.46 -4.90
N TRP A 289 5.46 -4.27 -5.35
CA TRP A 289 4.27 -4.12 -6.20
C TRP A 289 4.33 -4.95 -7.48
N LEU A 290 5.54 -5.20 -8.00
CA LEU A 290 5.76 -6.11 -9.12
C LEU A 290 5.35 -7.54 -8.79
N GLN A 291 5.92 -8.12 -7.72
CA GLN A 291 5.61 -9.50 -7.33
C GLN A 291 4.14 -9.66 -6.96
N PHE A 292 3.57 -8.66 -6.27
CA PHE A 292 2.14 -8.62 -5.95
C PHE A 292 1.28 -8.61 -7.22
N SER A 293 1.60 -7.78 -8.20
CA SER A 293 0.86 -7.71 -9.48
C SER A 293 0.91 -9.03 -10.23
N ILE A 294 2.07 -9.68 -10.29
CA ILE A 294 2.22 -11.01 -10.91
C ILE A 294 1.37 -12.05 -10.17
N LEU A 295 1.39 -12.05 -8.83
CA LEU A 295 0.59 -12.96 -8.03
C LEU A 295 -0.91 -12.78 -8.31
N ILE A 296 -1.40 -11.54 -8.35
CA ILE A 296 -2.80 -11.24 -8.65
C ILE A 296 -3.17 -11.68 -10.07
N LEU A 297 -2.32 -11.43 -11.07
CA LEU A 297 -2.53 -11.93 -12.43
C LEU A 297 -2.69 -13.44 -12.45
N CYS A 298 -1.77 -14.18 -11.81
CA CYS A 298 -1.86 -15.63 -11.74
C CYS A 298 -3.16 -16.09 -11.07
N ILE A 299 -3.58 -15.46 -9.97
CA ILE A 299 -4.82 -15.82 -9.27
C ILE A 299 -6.03 -15.58 -10.17
N VAL A 300 -6.12 -14.41 -10.83
CA VAL A 300 -7.23 -14.05 -11.73
C VAL A 300 -7.29 -14.98 -12.94
N ASP A 301 -6.15 -15.26 -13.57
CA ASP A 301 -6.09 -16.11 -14.76
C ASP A 301 -6.41 -17.58 -14.45
N VAL A 302 -5.89 -18.11 -13.33
CA VAL A 302 -6.21 -19.47 -12.87
C VAL A 302 -7.69 -19.59 -12.52
N TRP A 303 -8.25 -18.59 -11.83
CA TRP A 303 -9.68 -18.56 -11.52
C TRP A 303 -10.53 -18.54 -12.79
N THR A 304 -10.19 -17.67 -13.75
CA THR A 304 -10.91 -17.54 -15.03
C THR A 304 -10.85 -18.84 -15.84
N LEU A 305 -9.67 -19.48 -15.89
CA LEU A 305 -9.50 -20.77 -16.56
C LEU A 305 -10.34 -21.86 -15.88
N PHE A 306 -10.36 -21.89 -14.55
CA PHE A 306 -11.16 -22.86 -13.79
C PHE A 306 -12.66 -22.67 -14.06
N ASP A 307 -13.15 -21.44 -14.01
CA ASP A 307 -14.53 -21.10 -14.34
C ASP A 307 -14.90 -21.57 -15.75
N TYR A 308 -14.04 -21.28 -16.74
CA TYR A 308 -14.25 -21.68 -18.14
C TYR A 308 -14.31 -23.21 -18.30
N LEU A 309 -13.43 -23.94 -17.61
CA LEU A 309 -13.42 -25.41 -17.65
C LEU A 309 -14.66 -26.02 -16.99
N MET A 310 -15.18 -25.40 -15.94
CA MET A 310 -16.40 -25.85 -15.27
C MET A 310 -17.62 -25.62 -16.15
N GLU A 311 -17.76 -24.43 -16.75
CA GLU A 311 -18.86 -24.11 -17.67
C GLU A 311 -18.86 -25.02 -18.90
N ARG A 312 -17.67 -25.34 -19.44
CA ARG A 312 -17.52 -26.30 -20.54
C ARG A 312 -17.95 -27.72 -20.15
N ARG A 313 -17.62 -28.18 -18.94
CA ARG A 313 -18.07 -29.50 -18.46
C ARG A 313 -19.58 -29.57 -18.31
N GLU A 314 -20.21 -28.51 -17.83
CA GLU A 314 -21.67 -28.43 -17.70
C GLU A 314 -22.35 -28.48 -19.08
N THR A 315 -21.82 -27.76 -20.08
CA THR A 315 -22.33 -27.82 -21.45
C THR A 315 -22.14 -29.19 -22.10
N GLU A 316 -20.95 -29.81 -21.96
CA GLU A 316 -20.69 -31.17 -22.46
C GLU A 316 -21.63 -32.21 -21.80
N GLN A 317 -21.93 -32.07 -20.50
CA GLN A 317 -22.88 -32.95 -19.80
C GLN A 317 -24.32 -32.75 -20.27
N GLN A 318 -24.74 -31.51 -20.53
CA GLN A 318 -26.08 -31.21 -21.06
C GLN A 318 -26.27 -31.73 -22.49
N GLU A 319 -25.23 -31.64 -23.32
CA GLU A 319 -25.27 -32.11 -24.71
C GLU A 319 -25.44 -33.65 -24.76
N VAL A 320 -24.67 -34.38 -23.93
CA VAL A 320 -24.78 -35.85 -23.78
C VAL A 320 -26.15 -36.29 -23.23
N LEU A 321 -26.76 -35.51 -22.33
CA LEU A 321 -28.11 -35.84 -21.81
C LEU A 321 -29.23 -35.56 -22.82
N SER A 322 -28.98 -34.69 -23.80
CA SER A 322 -29.95 -34.25 -24.81
C SER A 322 -29.97 -35.10 -26.08
N GLU A 323 -28.99 -36.01 -26.27
CA GLU A 323 -28.98 -36.93 -27.40
C GLU A 323 -30.18 -37.91 -27.31
N PRO A 324 -31.03 -38.00 -28.35
CA PRO A 324 -32.17 -38.90 -28.34
C PRO A 324 -31.68 -40.36 -28.31
N LYS A 325 -32.12 -41.13 -27.31
CA LYS A 325 -31.90 -42.58 -27.27
C LYS A 325 -32.53 -43.20 -28.52
N ALA A 326 -31.70 -43.66 -29.46
CA ALA A 326 -32.14 -44.44 -30.60
C ALA A 326 -32.85 -45.70 -30.09
N LEU A 327 -34.13 -45.83 -30.44
CA LEU A 327 -35.05 -46.90 -30.07
C LEU A 327 -35.16 -47.92 -31.20
#